data_AF-A0A523AFG9-F1
#
_entry.id   AF-A0A523AFG9-F1
#
_cell.length_a   1.000
_cell.length_b   1.000
_cell.length_c   1.000
_cell.angle_alpha   90.00
_cell.angle_beta   90.00
_cell.angle_gamma   90.00
#
_symmetry.space_group_name_H-M   'P 1'
#
loop_
_entity.id
_entity.type
_entity.pdbx_description
1 polymer ?
#
loop_
_entity_poly.entity_id
_entity_poly.type
_entity_poly.pdbx_seq_one_letter_code
_entity_poly.pdbx_strand_id
1 'polypeptide(L)'
;MEFYSERRLQNWVDKINELKVSEEDPTTLLVFDQMLEDVIIACFNIINAVKRREIKKTEALNEIKKIKNIFNKNFEFNSELKEDLFFLTKESVKAVLASFEYFLEGKFSKKDLKELIKDAIESEKKGNLDLAFDMIARAGAKIIKGESLPELNIPDDSEIIGWIDGIDAISTTLELSRIDVSQISEE
;
A
#
# COMPACT_ATOMS: atom_id res chain seq x y z
N MET A 1 -18.02 -9.95 8.52
CA MET A 1 -16.56 -10.12 8.69
C MET A 1 -15.96 -8.74 8.56
N GLU A 2 -15.13 -8.33 9.51
CA GLU A 2 -14.40 -7.06 9.44
C GLU A 2 -12.95 -7.38 9.08
N PHE A 3 -12.44 -6.86 7.97
CA PHE A 3 -11.10 -7.18 7.46
C PHE A 3 -10.01 -6.32 8.12
N TYR A 4 -10.35 -5.08 8.46
CA TYR A 4 -9.48 -4.14 9.12
C TYR A 4 -10.34 -3.16 9.91
N SER A 5 -9.95 -2.88 11.15
CA SER A 5 -10.77 -2.13 12.10
C SER A 5 -10.05 -0.89 12.60
N GLU A 6 -10.82 0.07 13.12
CA GLU A 6 -10.25 1.27 13.76
C GLU A 6 -9.36 0.90 14.94
N ARG A 7 -9.78 -0.09 15.73
CA ARG A 7 -8.98 -0.60 16.86
C ARG A 7 -7.64 -1.16 16.39
N ARG A 8 -7.60 -1.83 15.23
CA ARG A 8 -6.35 -2.38 14.67
C ARG A 8 -5.37 -1.26 14.32
N LEU A 9 -5.82 -0.19 13.66
CA LEU A 9 -4.97 0.98 13.41
C LEU A 9 -4.57 1.68 14.70
N GLN A 10 -5.48 1.82 15.67
CA GLN A 10 -5.14 2.44 16.95
C GLN A 10 -4.02 1.69 17.67
N ASN A 11 -4.03 0.35 17.66
CA ASN A 11 -2.94 -0.44 18.23
C ASN A 11 -1.58 -0.14 17.56
N TRP A 12 -1.57 0.10 16.24
CA TRP A 12 -0.34 0.52 15.54
C TRP A 12 0.12 1.91 15.96
N VAL A 13 -0.81 2.86 16.05
CA VAL A 13 -0.52 4.23 16.51
C VAL A 13 0.04 4.22 17.94
N ASP A 14 -0.56 3.45 18.84
CA ASP A 14 -0.10 3.30 20.21
C ASP A 14 1.31 2.69 20.25
N LYS A 15 1.57 1.62 19.48
CA LYS A 15 2.89 1.01 19.34
C LYS A 15 3.94 2.00 18.81
N ILE A 16 3.60 2.79 17.80
CA ILE A 16 4.48 3.85 17.27
C ILE A 16 4.79 4.88 18.37
N ASN A 17 3.79 5.26 19.17
CA ASN A 17 3.97 6.20 20.28
C ASN A 17 4.86 5.66 21.41
N GLU A 18 4.78 4.36 21.71
CA GLU A 18 5.62 3.71 22.72
C GLU A 18 7.08 3.53 22.30
N LEU A 19 7.34 3.32 21.01
CA LEU A 19 8.69 3.09 20.49
C LEU A 19 9.52 4.39 20.43
N LYS A 20 10.84 4.23 20.58
CA LYS A 20 11.80 5.29 20.25
C LYS A 20 12.13 5.19 18.77
N VAL A 21 11.75 6.21 18.01
CA VAL A 21 11.97 6.32 16.57
C VAL A 21 13.12 7.29 16.33
N SER A 22 14.05 6.93 15.45
CA SER A 22 15.23 7.72 15.12
C SER A 22 15.59 7.57 13.64
N GLU A 23 15.88 8.69 12.97
CA GLU A 23 16.37 8.69 11.59
C GLU A 23 17.76 8.06 11.45
N GLU A 24 18.55 8.05 12.53
CA GLU A 24 19.90 7.48 12.55
C GLU A 24 19.88 5.94 12.63
N ASP A 25 18.76 5.35 13.05
CA ASP A 25 18.59 3.91 13.20
C ASP A 25 17.37 3.41 12.40
N PRO A 26 17.59 2.96 11.14
CA PRO A 26 16.53 2.43 10.29
C PRO A 26 15.74 1.29 10.90
N THR A 27 16.32 0.53 11.85
CA THR A 27 15.61 -0.58 12.49
C THR A 27 14.44 -0.09 13.35
N THR A 28 14.49 1.16 13.82
CA THR A 28 13.39 1.78 14.58
C THR A 28 12.22 2.19 13.68
N LEU A 29 12.44 2.31 12.36
CA LEU A 29 11.45 2.71 11.37
C LEU A 29 10.59 1.52 10.89
N LEU A 30 11.04 0.29 11.12
CA LEU A 30 10.36 -0.93 10.67
C LEU A 30 8.89 -1.04 11.14
N VAL A 31 8.51 -0.35 12.21
CA VAL A 31 7.11 -0.34 12.69
C VAL A 31 6.14 0.25 11.65
N PHE A 32 6.60 1.20 10.84
CA PHE A 32 5.79 1.81 9.79
C PHE A 32 5.58 0.85 8.61
N ASP A 33 6.65 0.17 8.19
CA ASP A 33 6.59 -0.87 7.15
C ASP A 33 5.67 -2.03 7.57
N GLN A 34 5.79 -2.46 8.84
CA GLN A 34 4.94 -3.51 9.41
C GLN A 34 3.46 -3.10 9.41
N MET A 35 3.15 -1.83 9.71
CA MET A 35 1.78 -1.32 9.64
C MET A 35 1.27 -1.30 8.20
N LEU A 36 2.09 -0.87 7.24
CA LEU A 36 1.75 -0.86 5.82
C LEU A 36 1.48 -2.30 5.33
N GLU A 37 2.35 -3.24 5.67
CA GLU A 37 2.19 -4.67 5.36
C GLU A 37 0.89 -5.24 5.95
N ASP A 38 0.57 -4.89 7.20
CA ASP A 38 -0.68 -5.30 7.88
C ASP A 38 -1.93 -4.88 7.10
N VAL A 39 -1.92 -3.67 6.52
CA VAL A 39 -2.99 -3.17 5.64
C VAL A 39 -3.02 -3.95 4.32
N ILE A 40 -1.87 -4.19 3.69
CA ILE A 40 -1.76 -4.95 2.44
C ILE A 40 -2.31 -6.37 2.63
N ILE A 41 -1.96 -7.04 3.73
CA ILE A 41 -2.48 -8.37 4.09
C ILE A 41 -4.00 -8.34 4.25
N ALA A 42 -4.55 -7.31 4.92
CA ALA A 42 -6.00 -7.16 5.06
C ALA A 42 -6.69 -6.99 3.69
N CYS A 43 -6.09 -6.23 2.77
CA CYS A 43 -6.57 -6.06 1.40
C CYS A 43 -6.49 -7.37 0.58
N PHE A 44 -5.44 -8.18 0.75
CA PHE A 44 -5.38 -9.51 0.15
C PHE A 44 -6.45 -10.46 0.69
N ASN A 45 -6.74 -10.40 1.99
CA ASN A 45 -7.83 -11.19 2.58
C ASN A 45 -9.18 -10.82 1.98
N ILE A 46 -9.43 -9.54 1.68
CA ILE A 46 -10.62 -9.09 0.95
C ILE A 46 -10.68 -9.74 -0.45
N ILE A 47 -9.59 -9.70 -1.22
CA ILE A 47 -9.52 -10.36 -2.54
C ILE A 47 -9.79 -11.87 -2.42
N ASN A 48 -9.19 -12.52 -1.43
CA ASN A 48 -9.34 -13.96 -1.22
C ASN A 48 -10.78 -14.34 -0.85
N ALA A 49 -11.45 -13.54 -0.03
CA ALA A 49 -12.87 -13.73 0.28
C ALA A 49 -13.75 -13.61 -0.98
N VAL A 50 -13.44 -12.69 -1.90
CA VAL A 50 -14.12 -12.61 -3.22
C VAL A 50 -13.85 -13.87 -4.05
N LYS A 51 -12.58 -14.31 -4.14
CA LYS A 51 -12.19 -15.52 -4.90
C LYS A 51 -12.89 -16.77 -4.36
N ARG A 52 -13.05 -16.88 -3.04
CA ARG A 52 -13.76 -17.96 -2.34
C ARG A 52 -15.29 -17.81 -2.36
N ARG A 53 -15.81 -16.75 -2.98
CA ARG A 53 -17.25 -16.42 -3.06
C ARG A 53 -17.90 -16.21 -1.69
N GLU A 54 -17.12 -15.82 -0.68
CA GLU A 54 -17.59 -15.49 0.67
C GLU A 54 -18.23 -14.11 0.70
N ILE A 55 -17.73 -13.17 -0.12
CA ILE A 55 -18.28 -11.83 -0.32
C ILE A 55 -18.35 -11.48 -1.81
N LYS A 56 -19.22 -10.54 -2.17
CA LYS A 56 -19.31 -10.01 -3.54
C LYS A 56 -18.24 -8.94 -3.79
N LYS A 57 -17.89 -8.72 -5.06
CA LYS A 57 -16.99 -7.62 -5.48
C LYS A 57 -17.44 -6.25 -4.97
N THR A 58 -18.75 -5.97 -4.94
CA THR A 58 -19.31 -4.71 -4.41
C THR A 58 -19.10 -4.58 -2.90
N GLU A 59 -19.17 -5.68 -2.16
CA GLU A 59 -18.90 -5.70 -0.72
C GLU A 59 -17.41 -5.49 -0.46
N ALA A 60 -16.54 -6.13 -1.24
CA ALA A 60 -15.10 -5.91 -1.18
C ALA A 60 -14.70 -4.44 -1.39
N LEU A 61 -15.29 -3.76 -2.38
CA LEU A 61 -15.06 -2.32 -2.60
C LEU A 61 -15.53 -1.48 -1.40
N ASN A 62 -16.64 -1.85 -0.77
CA ASN A 62 -17.09 -1.19 0.46
C ASN A 62 -16.12 -1.42 1.63
N GLU A 63 -15.52 -2.61 1.75
CA GLU A 63 -14.50 -2.88 2.76
C GLU A 63 -13.26 -2.02 2.54
N ILE A 64 -12.73 -1.91 1.31
CA ILE A 64 -11.60 -1.02 1.00
C ILE A 64 -11.93 0.44 1.34
N LYS A 65 -13.14 0.91 1.01
CA LYS A 65 -13.60 2.24 1.37
C LYS A 65 -13.66 2.47 2.89
N LYS A 66 -14.04 1.45 3.68
CA LYS A 66 -14.00 1.53 5.14
C LYS A 66 -12.56 1.72 5.63
N ILE A 67 -11.60 0.94 5.12
CA ILE A 67 -10.17 1.11 5.46
C ILE A 67 -9.71 2.53 5.15
N LYS A 68 -10.05 3.05 3.96
CA LYS A 68 -9.74 4.44 3.59
C LYS A 68 -10.28 5.46 4.60
N ASN A 69 -11.53 5.28 5.04
CA ASN A 69 -12.13 6.17 6.04
C ASN A 69 -11.45 6.10 7.41
N ILE A 70 -10.91 4.93 7.79
CA ILE A 70 -10.16 4.75 9.03
C ILE A 70 -8.88 5.61 8.99
N PHE A 71 -8.13 5.55 7.89
CA PHE A 71 -6.90 6.34 7.71
C PHE A 71 -7.15 7.85 7.51
N ASN A 72 -8.34 8.26 7.07
CA ASN A 72 -8.70 9.69 6.97
C ASN A 72 -8.92 10.39 8.31
N LYS A 73 -8.92 9.65 9.43
CA LYS A 73 -8.98 10.25 10.76
C LYS A 73 -7.65 10.91 11.13
N ASN A 74 -7.72 11.79 12.12
CA ASN A 74 -6.55 12.40 12.74
C ASN A 74 -6.03 11.48 13.84
N PHE A 75 -4.71 11.42 13.97
CA PHE A 75 -4.00 10.61 14.96
C PHE A 75 -2.96 11.50 15.63
N GLU A 76 -2.81 11.34 16.95
CA GLU A 76 -1.89 12.15 17.74
C GLU A 76 -0.60 11.36 18.01
N PHE A 77 0.53 12.03 17.80
CA PHE A 77 1.86 11.49 18.05
C PHE A 77 2.61 12.32 19.09
N ASN A 78 3.47 11.66 19.85
CA ASN A 78 4.31 12.31 20.87
C ASN A 78 5.60 12.95 20.32
N SER A 79 5.76 12.99 18.99
CA SER A 79 6.93 13.55 18.31
C SER A 79 6.57 13.91 16.86
N GLU A 80 7.08 15.04 16.38
CA GLU A 80 6.96 15.51 14.98
C GLU A 80 7.49 14.47 13.99
N LEU A 81 8.66 13.88 14.25
CA LEU A 81 9.22 12.81 13.41
C LEU A 81 8.24 11.65 13.18
N LYS A 82 7.50 11.24 14.23
CA LYS A 82 6.52 10.15 14.09
C LYS A 82 5.30 10.58 13.30
N GLU A 83 4.89 11.83 13.44
CA GLU A 83 3.80 12.41 12.66
C GLU A 83 4.15 12.44 11.18
N ASP A 84 5.36 12.90 10.83
CA ASP A 84 5.87 12.96 9.47
C ASP A 84 6.00 11.56 8.83
N LEU A 85 6.62 10.61 9.54
CA LEU A 85 6.75 9.23 9.06
C LEU A 85 5.39 8.54 8.91
N PHE A 86 4.46 8.79 9.84
CA PHE A 86 3.10 8.28 9.71
C PHE A 86 2.38 8.90 8.53
N PHE A 87 2.56 10.19 8.27
CA PHE A 87 2.00 10.87 7.10
C PHE A 87 2.51 10.26 5.79
N LEU A 88 3.83 10.01 5.67
CA LEU A 88 4.40 9.32 4.52
C LEU A 88 3.79 7.92 4.35
N THR A 89 3.68 7.17 5.45
CA THR A 89 3.05 5.83 5.44
C THR A 89 1.58 5.90 5.02
N LYS A 90 0.84 6.96 5.38
CA LYS A 90 -0.55 7.16 4.93
C LYS A 90 -0.63 7.37 3.43
N GLU A 91 0.31 8.09 2.83
CA GLU A 91 0.36 8.25 1.37
C GLU A 91 0.65 6.90 0.68
N SER A 92 1.52 6.06 1.25
CA SER A 92 1.71 4.68 0.78
C SER A 92 0.42 3.85 0.88
N VAL A 93 -0.25 3.88 2.03
CA VAL A 93 -1.54 3.21 2.23
C VAL A 93 -2.59 3.68 1.23
N LYS A 94 -2.64 4.98 0.93
CA LYS A 94 -3.57 5.55 -0.06
C LYS A 94 -3.34 4.96 -1.44
N ALA A 95 -2.08 4.83 -1.89
CA ALA A 95 -1.73 4.18 -3.14
C ALA A 95 -2.06 2.67 -3.14
N VAL A 96 -1.82 1.98 -2.03
CA VAL A 96 -2.22 0.58 -1.83
C VAL A 96 -3.72 0.42 -2.02
N LEU A 97 -4.54 1.15 -1.27
CA LEU A 97 -6.00 1.02 -1.32
C LEU A 97 -6.54 1.30 -2.72
N ALA A 98 -6.04 2.35 -3.39
CA ALA A 98 -6.44 2.65 -4.78
C ALA A 98 -6.05 1.53 -5.75
N SER A 99 -4.88 0.91 -5.57
CA SER A 99 -4.43 -0.22 -6.39
C SER A 99 -5.35 -1.44 -6.24
N PHE A 100 -5.77 -1.76 -5.01
CA PHE A 100 -6.75 -2.82 -4.74
C PHE A 100 -8.14 -2.49 -5.29
N GLU A 101 -8.60 -1.25 -5.18
CA GLU A 101 -9.85 -0.78 -5.81
C GLU A 101 -9.79 -1.00 -7.33
N TYR A 102 -8.72 -0.54 -7.98
CA TYR A 102 -8.54 -0.67 -9.43
C TYR A 102 -8.43 -2.12 -9.88
N PHE A 103 -7.73 -2.96 -9.12
CA PHE A 103 -7.67 -4.40 -9.36
C PHE A 103 -9.08 -5.02 -9.31
N LEU A 104 -9.83 -4.75 -8.24
CA LEU A 104 -11.19 -5.25 -8.09
C LEU A 104 -12.07 -4.77 -9.23
N GLU A 105 -12.03 -3.49 -9.58
CA GLU A 105 -12.79 -2.89 -10.68
C GLU A 105 -12.39 -3.40 -12.06
N GLY A 106 -11.17 -3.90 -12.23
CA GLY A 106 -10.60 -4.32 -13.51
C GLY A 106 -10.01 -3.16 -14.31
N LYS A 107 -9.68 -2.04 -13.66
CA LYS A 107 -9.11 -0.83 -14.27
C LYS A 107 -7.60 -0.98 -14.49
N PHE A 108 -7.23 -1.76 -15.50
CA PHE A 108 -5.83 -1.95 -15.87
C PHE A 108 -5.38 -0.96 -16.97
N SER A 109 -4.11 -0.56 -16.94
CA SER A 109 -3.48 0.13 -18.08
C SER A 109 -3.04 -0.88 -19.13
N LYS A 110 -2.97 -0.42 -20.39
CA LYS A 110 -2.31 -1.15 -21.48
C LYS A 110 -0.78 -0.96 -21.48
N LYS A 111 -0.29 0.10 -20.86
CA LYS A 111 1.15 0.37 -20.69
C LYS A 111 1.76 -0.67 -19.74
N ASP A 112 3.04 -0.95 -19.93
CA ASP A 112 3.79 -1.74 -18.96
C ASP A 112 4.07 -0.94 -17.68
N LEU A 113 4.56 -1.62 -16.64
CA LEU A 113 4.83 -1.01 -15.32
C LEU A 113 5.89 0.10 -15.41
N LYS A 114 6.94 -0.10 -16.20
CA LYS A 114 8.05 0.85 -16.32
C LYS A 114 7.58 2.14 -17.00
N GLU A 115 6.79 2.00 -18.07
CA GLU A 115 6.16 3.14 -18.74
C GLU A 115 5.21 3.89 -17.82
N LEU A 116 4.34 3.18 -17.08
CA LEU A 116 3.41 3.81 -16.13
C LEU A 116 4.12 4.65 -15.08
N ILE A 117 5.17 4.10 -14.46
CA ILE A 117 5.89 4.78 -13.38
C ILE A 117 6.68 5.97 -13.94
N LYS A 118 7.32 5.81 -15.10
CA LYS A 118 7.99 6.92 -15.78
C LYS A 118 7.03 8.06 -16.12
N ASP A 119 5.86 7.73 -16.65
CA ASP A 119 4.85 8.73 -17.00
C ASP A 119 4.25 9.39 -15.76
N ALA A 120 4.17 8.68 -14.63
CA ALA A 120 3.74 9.24 -13.35
C ALA A 120 4.73 10.31 -12.87
N ILE A 121 6.04 10.00 -12.88
CA ILE A 121 7.11 10.96 -12.55
C ILE A 121 7.08 12.17 -13.50
N GLU A 122 6.83 11.96 -14.79
CA GLU A 122 6.71 13.08 -15.74
C GLU A 122 5.45 13.92 -15.48
N SER A 123 4.34 13.29 -15.07
CA SER A 123 3.09 13.98 -14.75
C SER A 123 3.22 14.80 -13.47
N GLU A 124 3.88 14.25 -12.45
CA GLU A 124 4.28 14.95 -11.22
C GLU A 124 5.10 16.20 -11.55
N LYS A 125 6.15 16.10 -12.37
CA LYS A 125 6.98 17.24 -12.80
C LYS A 125 6.19 18.33 -13.55
N LYS A 126 5.04 17.98 -14.11
CA LYS A 126 4.11 18.93 -14.76
C LYS A 126 3.05 19.48 -13.79
N GLY A 127 3.13 19.14 -12.51
CA GLY A 127 2.17 19.52 -11.47
C GLY A 127 0.86 18.74 -11.51
N ASN A 128 0.78 17.62 -12.24
CA ASN A 128 -0.42 16.81 -12.38
C ASN A 128 -0.37 15.57 -11.48
N LEU A 129 -0.50 15.81 -10.17
CA LEU A 129 -0.46 14.78 -9.14
C LEU A 129 -1.62 13.78 -9.24
N ASP A 130 -2.81 14.22 -9.65
CA ASP A 130 -3.95 13.31 -9.83
C ASP A 130 -3.70 12.28 -10.93
N LEU A 131 -3.10 12.71 -12.05
CA LEU A 131 -2.73 11.80 -13.13
C LEU A 131 -1.59 10.88 -12.72
N ALA A 132 -0.59 11.40 -12.00
CA ALA A 132 0.49 10.59 -11.46
C ALA A 132 -0.05 9.51 -10.50
N PHE A 133 -0.94 9.88 -9.60
CA PHE A 133 -1.60 8.96 -8.67
C PHE A 133 -2.41 7.88 -9.41
N ASP A 134 -3.21 8.25 -10.41
CA ASP A 134 -3.95 7.28 -11.24
C ASP A 134 -3.01 6.28 -11.94
N MET A 135 -1.87 6.74 -12.45
CA MET A 135 -0.86 5.88 -13.08
C MET A 135 -0.22 4.91 -12.06
N ILE A 136 0.15 5.39 -10.87
CA ILE A 136 0.70 4.53 -9.81
C ILE A 136 -0.33 3.52 -9.30
N ALA A 137 -1.59 3.92 -9.10
CA ALA A 137 -2.66 3.00 -8.71
C ALA A 137 -2.89 1.89 -9.76
N ARG A 138 -2.80 2.22 -11.06
CA ARG A 138 -2.86 1.22 -12.14
C ARG A 138 -1.64 0.31 -12.16
N ALA A 139 -0.46 0.83 -11.82
CA ALA A 139 0.75 0.03 -11.68
C ALA A 139 0.57 -0.99 -10.55
N GLY A 140 0.15 -0.56 -9.36
CA GLY A 140 -0.15 -1.45 -8.24
C GLY A 140 -1.22 -2.50 -8.60
N ALA A 141 -2.27 -2.14 -9.33
CA ALA A 141 -3.26 -3.11 -9.80
C ALA A 141 -2.66 -4.21 -10.71
N LYS A 142 -1.68 -3.87 -11.55
CA LYS A 142 -0.93 -4.85 -12.37
C LYS A 142 -0.04 -5.74 -11.51
N ILE A 143 0.59 -5.20 -10.47
CA ILE A 143 1.38 -5.97 -9.49
C ILE A 143 0.49 -6.98 -8.75
N ILE A 144 -0.69 -6.57 -8.27
CA ILE A 144 -1.67 -7.46 -7.64
C ILE A 144 -2.10 -8.59 -8.58
N LYS A 145 -2.16 -8.33 -9.89
CA LYS A 145 -2.44 -9.35 -10.92
C LYS A 145 -1.28 -10.32 -11.14
N GLY A 146 -0.08 -9.97 -10.70
CA GLY A 146 1.10 -10.83 -10.65
C GLY A 146 2.27 -10.38 -11.51
N GLU A 147 2.22 -9.18 -12.10
CA GLU A 147 3.38 -8.58 -12.78
C GLU A 147 4.45 -8.18 -11.76
N SER A 148 5.72 -8.50 -12.01
CA SER A 148 6.83 -8.10 -11.12
C SER A 148 7.19 -6.64 -11.31
N LEU A 149 7.42 -5.93 -10.22
CA LEU A 149 7.92 -4.55 -10.24
C LEU A 149 9.37 -4.55 -10.81
N PRO A 150 9.65 -3.81 -11.91
CA PRO A 150 11.02 -3.66 -12.38
C PRO A 150 11.84 -2.80 -11.42
N GLU A 151 13.17 -2.88 -11.51
CA GLU A 151 14.04 -1.90 -10.85
C GLU A 151 13.68 -0.47 -11.30
N LEU A 152 13.46 0.41 -10.32
CA LEU A 152 13.07 1.79 -10.51
C LEU A 152 14.23 2.71 -10.13
N ASN A 153 14.38 3.80 -10.87
CA ASN A 153 15.26 4.90 -10.48
C ASN A 153 14.37 6.11 -10.27
N ILE A 154 14.16 6.43 -9.00
CA ILE A 154 13.20 7.45 -8.56
C ILE A 154 14.00 8.60 -7.97
N PRO A 155 13.71 9.85 -8.36
CA PRO A 155 14.33 10.99 -7.70
C PRO A 155 13.98 11.00 -6.20
N ASP A 156 14.98 11.19 -5.34
CA ASP A 156 14.80 11.22 -3.88
C ASP A 156 13.85 12.35 -3.43
N ASP A 157 13.71 13.40 -4.25
CA ASP A 157 12.84 14.56 -4.02
C ASP A 157 11.44 14.44 -4.64
N SER A 158 11.09 13.25 -5.16
CA SER A 158 9.80 13.01 -5.80
C SER A 158 8.64 13.01 -4.79
N GLU A 159 7.61 13.81 -5.06
CA GLU A 159 6.38 13.87 -4.27
C GLU A 159 5.58 12.56 -4.31
N ILE A 160 5.85 11.70 -5.30
CA ILE A 160 5.16 10.41 -5.47
C ILE A 160 5.91 9.25 -4.83
N ILE A 161 7.05 9.48 -4.16
CA ILE A 161 7.89 8.43 -3.57
C ILE A 161 7.09 7.52 -2.63
N GLY A 162 6.30 8.11 -1.73
CA GLY A 162 5.47 7.34 -0.79
C GLY A 162 4.43 6.46 -1.50
N TRP A 163 3.89 6.88 -2.64
CA TRP A 163 2.97 6.04 -3.43
C TRP A 163 3.69 4.87 -4.07
N ILE A 164 4.95 5.07 -4.46
CA ILE A 164 5.77 4.04 -5.07
C ILE A 164 6.21 3.03 -4.02
N ASP A 165 6.61 3.48 -2.83
CA ASP A 165 6.86 2.60 -1.67
C ASP A 165 5.61 1.74 -1.36
N GLY A 166 4.42 2.32 -1.50
CA GLY A 166 3.16 1.60 -1.36
C GLY A 166 3.01 0.44 -2.35
N ILE A 167 3.31 0.63 -3.63
CA ILE A 167 3.20 -0.45 -4.64
C ILE A 167 4.38 -1.43 -4.59
N ASP A 168 5.55 -0.99 -4.14
CA ASP A 168 6.70 -1.85 -3.86
C ASP A 168 6.41 -2.80 -2.70
N ALA A 169 5.84 -2.29 -1.60
CA ALA A 169 5.40 -3.10 -0.48
C ALA A 169 4.36 -4.17 -0.90
N ILE A 170 3.47 -3.86 -1.86
CA ILE A 170 2.56 -4.87 -2.44
C ILE A 170 3.35 -5.96 -3.17
N SER A 171 4.34 -5.58 -3.98
CA SER A 171 5.20 -6.51 -4.72
C SER A 171 5.94 -7.44 -3.77
N THR A 172 6.59 -6.88 -2.76
CA THR A 172 7.32 -7.62 -1.72
C THR A 172 6.40 -8.58 -0.96
N THR A 173 5.22 -8.11 -0.53
CA THR A 173 4.23 -8.97 0.17
C THR A 173 3.78 -10.14 -0.71
N LEU A 174 3.57 -9.92 -2.02
CA LEU A 174 3.21 -10.97 -2.96
C LEU A 174 4.32 -12.00 -3.14
N GLU A 175 5.57 -11.54 -3.24
CA GLU A 175 6.72 -12.43 -3.39
C GLU A 175 6.90 -13.33 -2.17
N LEU A 176 6.81 -12.76 -0.96
CA LEU A 176 6.82 -13.52 0.29
C LEU A 176 5.69 -14.56 0.34
N SER A 177 4.46 -14.17 -0.02
CA SER A 177 3.31 -15.08 -0.04
C SER A 177 3.46 -16.24 -1.04
N ARG A 178 4.24 -16.06 -2.12
CA ARG A 178 4.53 -17.13 -3.09
C ARG A 178 5.58 -18.09 -2.55
N ILE A 179 6.59 -17.59 -1.84
CA ILE A 179 7.66 -18.40 -1.24
C ILE A 179 7.07 -19.34 -0.19
N ASP A 180 6.18 -18.85 0.68
CA ASP A 180 5.51 -19.67 1.71
C ASP A 180 4.74 -20.87 1.10
N VAL A 181 4.15 -20.71 -0.09
CA VAL A 181 3.44 -21.80 -0.79
C VAL A 181 4.41 -22.81 -1.40
N SER A 182 5.56 -22.36 -1.90
CA SER A 182 6.57 -23.26 -2.49
C SER A 182 7.24 -24.17 -1.46
N GLN A 183 7.47 -23.69 -0.23
CA GLN A 183 8.07 -24.50 0.83
C GLN A 183 7.12 -25.58 1.38
N ILE A 184 5.80 -25.38 1.27
CA ILE A 184 4.80 -26.38 1.68
C ILE A 184 4.64 -27.49 0.61
N SER A 185 5.03 -27.23 -0.64
CA SER A 185 4.93 -28.22 -1.73
C SER A 185 6.13 -29.17 -1.85
N GLU A 186 7.16 -29.00 -1.01
CA GLU A 186 8.36 -29.82 -0.98
C GLU A 186 8.42 -30.81 0.22
N GLU A 187 7.36 -30.90 1.04
CA GLU A 187 7.14 -31.95 2.05
C GLU A 187 6.07 -32.97 1.63
#